data_AF-A0A671WDP8-F1
#
_entry.id   AF-A0A671WDP8-F1
#
_cell.length_a   1.000
_cell.length_b   1.000
_cell.length_c   1.000
_cell.angle_alpha   90.00
_cell.angle_beta   90.00
_cell.angle_gamma   90.00
#
_symmetry.space_group_name_H-M   'P 1'
#
loop_
_entity.id
_entity.type
_entity.pdbx_description
1 polymer ?
#
loop_
_entity_poly.entity_id
_entity_poly.type
_entity_poly.pdbx_seq_one_letter_code
_entity_poly.pdbx_strand_id
1 'polypeptide(L)'
;LRYYRSPIPDHIDNITYTLQGFANETIKGFETLTNTQRSHRLTLLKHDMALDYILAKQGGLCMALNLTGDACYTLIPDNSDNMTSVLDALQIQTWTVERLAGPGQEKKNGLRENALISERYR
;
A
#
# COMPACT_ATOMS: atom_id res chain seq x y z
N LEU A 1 4.27 48.55 1.76
CA LEU A 1 5.23 47.46 2.11
C LEU A 1 4.81 46.20 1.36
N ARG A 2 5.51 45.85 0.27
CA ARG A 2 5.30 44.57 -0.43
C ARG A 2 6.11 43.51 0.33
N TYR A 3 5.43 42.64 1.07
CA TYR A 3 6.05 41.44 1.62
C TYR A 3 6.53 40.56 0.44
N TYR A 4 7.84 40.53 0.19
CA TYR A 4 8.42 39.48 -0.62
C TYR A 4 8.30 38.18 0.19
N ARG A 5 7.35 37.31 -0.19
CA ARG A 5 7.33 35.94 0.30
C ARG A 5 8.64 35.30 -0.14
N SER A 6 9.41 34.77 0.80
CA SER A 6 10.69 34.14 0.49
C SER A 6 10.46 32.88 -0.37
N PRO A 7 11.36 32.54 -1.30
CA PRO A 7 11.22 31.35 -2.16
C PRO A 7 11.29 30.02 -1.39
N ILE A 8 11.92 30.03 -0.22
CA ILE A 8 12.14 28.86 0.64
C ILE A 8 10.80 28.23 1.10
N PRO A 9 9.83 29.00 1.63
CA PRO A 9 8.47 28.54 1.89
C PRO A 9 7.80 27.78 0.74
N ASP A 10 7.95 28.25 -0.51
CA ASP A 10 7.23 27.66 -1.65
C ASP A 10 7.85 26.31 -2.08
N HIS A 11 9.16 26.15 -1.92
CA HIS A 11 9.84 24.86 -2.12
C HIS A 11 9.46 23.83 -1.05
N ILE A 12 9.31 24.26 0.20
CA ILE A 12 8.89 23.39 1.31
C ILE A 12 7.44 22.93 1.13
N ASP A 13 6.55 23.83 0.69
CA ASP A 13 5.14 23.49 0.39
C ASP A 13 5.04 22.44 -0.74
N ASN A 14 5.86 22.58 -1.80
CA ASN A 14 5.86 21.63 -2.91
C ASN A 14 6.40 20.24 -2.53
N ILE A 15 7.45 20.19 -1.70
CA ILE A 15 7.97 18.93 -1.15
C ILE A 15 6.91 18.26 -0.27
N THR A 16 6.20 19.03 0.55
CA THR A 16 5.16 18.51 1.43
C THR A 16 4.00 17.89 0.64
N TYR A 17 3.55 18.54 -0.43
CA TYR A 17 2.48 18.03 -1.28
C TYR A 17 2.89 16.77 -2.06
N THR A 18 4.10 16.74 -2.62
CA THR A 18 4.61 15.56 -3.32
C THR A 18 4.77 14.36 -2.38
N LEU A 19 5.20 14.58 -1.14
CA LEU A 19 5.26 13.55 -0.10
C LEU A 19 3.87 13.02 0.29
N GLN A 20 2.85 13.88 0.38
CA GLN A 20 1.46 13.45 0.63
C GLN A 20 0.93 12.58 -0.51
N GLY A 21 1.15 13.00 -1.77
CA GLY A 21 0.76 12.21 -2.94
C GLY A 21 1.45 10.85 -2.95
N PHE A 22 2.75 10.81 -2.68
CA PHE A 22 3.51 9.57 -2.58
C PHE A 22 3.00 8.66 -1.45
N ALA A 23 2.72 9.21 -0.27
CA ALA A 23 2.20 8.45 0.87
C ALA A 23 0.82 7.85 0.58
N ASN A 24 -0.08 8.60 -0.05
CA ASN A 24 -1.42 8.13 -0.40
C ASN A 24 -1.39 6.99 -1.43
N GLU A 25 -0.55 7.11 -2.47
CA GLU A 25 -0.37 6.01 -3.44
C GLU A 25 0.31 4.79 -2.81
N THR A 26 1.22 5.01 -1.86
CA THR A 26 1.86 3.93 -1.10
C THR A 26 0.84 3.16 -0.26
N ILE A 27 -0.08 3.85 0.43
CA ILE A 27 -1.17 3.24 1.21
C ILE A 27 -2.04 2.36 0.31
N LYS A 28 -2.52 2.90 -0.82
CA LYS A 28 -3.32 2.12 -1.80
C LYS A 28 -2.58 0.88 -2.31
N GLY A 29 -1.29 1.01 -2.57
CA GLY A 29 -0.43 -0.09 -2.97
C GLY A 29 -0.39 -1.21 -1.92
N PHE A 30 -0.13 -0.86 -0.67
CA PHE A 30 -0.08 -1.82 0.44
C PHE A 30 -1.44 -2.46 0.74
N GLU A 31 -2.55 -1.72 0.63
CA GLU A 31 -3.91 -2.29 0.75
C GLU A 31 -4.16 -3.36 -0.32
N THR A 32 -3.82 -3.05 -1.58
CA THR A 32 -3.99 -3.98 -2.71
C THR A 32 -3.13 -5.23 -2.53
N LEU A 33 -1.88 -5.06 -2.08
CA LEU A 33 -0.97 -6.18 -1.80
C LEU A 33 -1.49 -7.06 -0.65
N THR A 34 -1.96 -6.45 0.44
CA THR A 34 -2.50 -7.19 1.60
C THR A 34 -3.71 -8.03 1.21
N ASN A 35 -4.63 -7.45 0.43
CA ASN A 35 -5.82 -8.14 -0.04
C ASN A 35 -5.48 -9.28 -1.00
N THR A 36 -4.56 -9.04 -1.94
CA THR A 36 -4.08 -10.06 -2.88
C THR A 36 -3.38 -11.20 -2.15
N GLN A 37 -2.51 -10.90 -1.18
CA GLN A 37 -1.83 -11.90 -0.38
C GLN A 37 -2.81 -12.77 0.42
N ARG A 38 -3.82 -12.16 1.07
CA ARG A 38 -4.89 -12.89 1.77
C ARG A 38 -5.65 -13.82 0.83
N SER A 39 -5.99 -13.34 -0.36
CA SER A 39 -6.70 -14.14 -1.39
C SER A 39 -5.87 -15.33 -1.87
N HIS A 40 -4.58 -15.11 -2.16
CA HIS A 40 -3.66 -16.19 -2.57
C HIS A 40 -3.48 -17.22 -1.47
N ARG A 41 -3.27 -16.78 -0.22
CA ARG A 41 -3.19 -17.65 0.96
C ARG A 41 -4.42 -18.55 1.06
N LEU A 42 -5.63 -17.99 1.00
CA LEU A 42 -6.87 -18.76 1.08
C LEU A 42 -7.02 -19.75 -0.08
N THR A 43 -6.60 -19.35 -1.27
CA THR A 43 -6.63 -20.22 -2.45
C THR A 43 -5.66 -21.40 -2.31
N LEU A 44 -4.44 -21.14 -1.83
CA LEU A 44 -3.46 -22.19 -1.55
C LEU A 44 -3.97 -23.15 -0.48
N LEU A 45 -4.54 -22.65 0.63
CA LEU A 45 -5.13 -23.51 1.67
C LEU A 45 -6.28 -24.38 1.14
N LYS A 46 -7.11 -23.86 0.24
CA LYS A 46 -8.17 -24.65 -0.42
C LYS A 46 -7.59 -25.74 -1.32
N HIS A 47 -6.54 -25.43 -2.08
CA HIS A 47 -5.87 -26.41 -2.93
C HIS A 47 -5.17 -27.49 -2.11
N ASP A 48 -4.51 -27.11 -1.01
CA ASP A 48 -3.85 -28.02 -0.08
C ASP A 48 -4.86 -29.05 0.47
N MET A 49 -6.00 -28.57 0.98
CA MET A 49 -7.10 -29.42 1.45
C MET A 49 -7.66 -30.32 0.33
N ALA A 50 -7.84 -29.80 -0.88
CA ALA A 50 -8.35 -30.58 -2.00
C ALA A 50 -7.37 -31.68 -2.44
N LEU A 51 -6.07 -31.37 -2.46
CA LEU A 51 -5.02 -32.34 -2.80
C LEU A 51 -4.90 -33.41 -1.71
N ASP A 52 -4.95 -33.04 -0.44
CA ASP A 52 -4.99 -33.99 0.67
C ASP A 52 -6.18 -34.94 0.57
N TYR A 53 -7.36 -34.43 0.20
CA TYR A 53 -8.53 -35.27 -0.01
C TYR A 53 -8.35 -36.25 -1.19
N ILE A 54 -7.81 -35.78 -2.32
CA ILE A 54 -7.55 -36.62 -3.50
C ILE A 54 -6.51 -37.70 -3.18
N LEU A 55 -5.47 -37.35 -2.44
CA LEU A 55 -4.34 -38.21 -2.08
C LEU A 55 -4.57 -38.97 -0.76
N ALA A 56 -5.77 -38.87 -0.17
CA ALA A 56 -6.08 -39.49 1.12
C ALA A 56 -5.80 -41.00 1.13
N LYS A 57 -6.01 -41.70 0.01
CA LYS A 57 -5.70 -43.14 -0.12
C LYS A 57 -4.21 -43.46 -0.09
N GLN A 58 -3.36 -42.50 -0.42
CA GLN A 58 -1.90 -42.61 -0.42
C GLN A 58 -1.28 -42.06 0.88
N GLY A 59 -2.11 -41.68 1.85
CA GLY A 59 -1.67 -41.08 3.11
C GLY A 59 -1.62 -39.55 3.08
N GLY A 60 -2.29 -38.90 2.13
CA GLY A 60 -2.31 -37.44 1.98
C GLY A 60 -1.15 -36.91 1.14
N LEU A 61 -1.10 -35.58 0.98
CA LEU A 61 -0.10 -34.88 0.17
C LEU A 61 1.33 -35.16 0.64
N CYS A 62 1.53 -35.22 1.96
CA CYS A 62 2.83 -35.44 2.57
C CYS A 62 3.45 -36.81 2.24
N MET A 63 2.67 -37.89 2.35
CA MET A 63 3.13 -39.24 2.01
C MET A 63 3.28 -39.42 0.49
N ALA A 64 2.36 -38.84 -0.29
CA ALA A 64 2.39 -38.91 -1.75
C ALA A 64 3.63 -38.22 -2.35
N LEU A 65 4.09 -37.13 -1.72
CA LEU A 65 5.28 -36.38 -2.16
C LEU A 65 6.56 -36.77 -1.42
N ASN A 66 6.54 -37.82 -0.59
CA ASN A 66 7.68 -38.26 0.22
C ASN A 66 8.30 -37.12 1.05
N LEU A 67 7.44 -36.26 1.60
CA LEU A 67 7.84 -35.14 2.46
C LEU A 67 8.02 -35.63 3.90
N THR A 68 9.04 -35.13 4.59
CA THR A 68 9.33 -35.48 5.99
C THR A 68 9.54 -34.23 6.83
N GLY A 69 9.18 -34.31 8.11
CA GLY A 69 9.33 -33.21 9.07
C GLY A 69 8.58 -31.95 8.67
N ASP A 70 9.25 -30.80 8.75
CA ASP A 70 8.67 -29.47 8.50
C ASP A 70 8.24 -29.24 7.04
N ALA A 71 8.71 -30.07 6.09
CA ALA A 71 8.26 -30.00 4.70
C ALA A 71 6.84 -30.57 4.50
N CYS A 72 6.38 -31.41 5.43
CA CYS A 72 5.05 -32.04 5.41
C CYS A 72 3.93 -31.04 5.70
N TYR A 73 4.19 -30.09 6.61
CA TYR A 73 3.27 -29.04 7.00
C TYR A 73 3.79 -27.71 6.47
N THR A 74 3.33 -27.32 5.28
CA THR A 74 3.60 -25.97 4.80
C THR A 74 2.69 -25.00 5.56
N LEU A 75 3.15 -24.53 6.73
CA LEU A 75 2.48 -23.46 7.45
C LEU A 75 2.56 -22.20 6.57
N ILE A 76 1.47 -21.88 5.87
CA ILE A 76 1.36 -20.59 5.21
C ILE A 76 1.19 -19.57 6.35
N PRO A 77 2.13 -18.63 6.58
CA PRO A 77 2.04 -17.67 7.68
C PRO A 77 1.03 -16.56 7.37
N ASP A 78 0.23 -16.15 8.35
CA ASP A 78 -0.69 -15.01 8.19
C ASP A 78 0.02 -13.76 8.68
N ASN A 79 0.42 -12.92 7.74
CA ASN A 79 1.05 -11.64 8.02
C ASN A 79 0.06 -10.47 7.86
N SER A 80 -1.24 -10.74 7.70
CA SER A 80 -2.21 -9.68 7.43
C SER A 80 -2.29 -8.66 8.58
N ASP A 81 -2.17 -9.10 9.84
CA ASP A 81 -2.13 -8.20 11.00
C ASP A 81 -0.89 -7.29 10.99
N ASN A 82 0.27 -7.83 10.63
CA ASN A 82 1.51 -7.04 10.50
C ASN A 82 1.37 -5.99 9.38
N MET A 83 0.71 -6.34 8.27
CA MET A 83 0.47 -5.41 7.17
C MET A 83 -0.55 -4.34 7.52
N THR A 84 -1.60 -4.68 8.28
CA THR A 84 -2.56 -3.70 8.81
C THR A 84 -1.86 -2.70 9.74
N SER A 85 -0.96 -3.16 10.61
CA SER A 85 -0.17 -2.26 11.45
C SER A 85 0.71 -1.29 10.65
N VAL A 86 1.30 -1.74 9.53
CA VAL A 86 2.09 -0.88 8.64
C VAL A 86 1.20 0.15 7.93
N LEU A 87 0.02 -0.27 7.46
CA LEU A 87 -0.96 0.64 6.85
C LEU A 87 -1.41 1.72 7.85
N ASP A 88 -1.72 1.33 9.08
CA ASP A 88 -2.13 2.27 10.13
C ASP A 88 -1.01 3.29 10.43
N ALA A 89 0.24 2.84 10.51
CA ALA A 89 1.39 3.71 10.72
C ALA A 89 1.58 4.71 9.56
N LEU A 90 1.43 4.25 8.31
CA LEU A 90 1.52 5.11 7.13
C LEU A 90 0.38 6.14 7.08
N GLN A 91 -0.83 5.75 7.45
CA GLN A 91 -1.96 6.66 7.57
C GLN A 91 -1.65 7.74 8.60
N ILE A 92 -1.25 7.37 9.82
CA ILE A 92 -0.89 8.33 10.89
C ILE A 92 0.16 9.34 10.41
N GLN A 93 1.19 8.88 9.70
CA GLN A 93 2.23 9.75 9.14
C GLN A 93 1.65 10.74 8.13
N THR A 94 0.74 10.29 7.26
CA THR A 94 0.05 11.14 6.28
C THR A 94 -0.75 12.24 6.97
N TRP A 95 -1.53 11.89 8.00
CA TRP A 95 -2.30 12.85 8.80
C TRP A 95 -1.42 13.88 9.53
N THR A 96 -0.22 13.49 9.99
CA THR A 96 0.73 14.46 10.54
C THR A 96 1.22 15.45 9.49
N VAL A 97 1.52 14.98 8.27
CA VAL A 97 1.99 15.87 7.19
C VAL A 97 0.88 16.82 6.75
N GLU A 98 -0.37 16.37 6.65
CA GLU A 98 -1.53 17.24 6.37
C GLU A 98 -1.72 18.35 7.40
N ARG A 99 -1.60 18.03 8.69
CA ARG A 99 -1.70 19.04 9.75
C ARG A 99 -0.56 20.06 9.70
N LEU A 100 0.65 19.64 9.31
CA LEU A 100 1.79 20.54 9.15
C LEU A 100 1.69 21.42 7.89
N ALA A 101 1.08 20.91 6.82
CA ALA A 101 0.89 21.64 5.57
C ALA A 101 -0.13 22.80 5.68
N GLY A 102 -1.05 22.71 6.64
CA GLY A 102 -2.12 23.70 6.85
C GLY A 102 -3.18 23.72 5.73
N PRO A 103 -4.39 24.26 5.97
CA PRO A 103 -5.44 24.38 4.96
C PRO A 103 -5.11 25.51 3.99
N GLY A 104 -4.25 25.28 2.99
CA GLY A 104 -3.63 26.39 2.25
C GLY A 104 -3.38 26.27 0.75
N GLN A 105 -3.30 25.08 0.14
CA GLN A 105 -2.74 24.96 -1.22
C GLN A 105 -3.47 24.02 -2.19
N GLU A 106 -4.46 23.24 -1.77
CA GLU A 106 -5.23 22.36 -2.71
C GLU A 106 -5.94 23.17 -3.82
N LYS A 107 -6.39 24.39 -3.50
CA LYS A 107 -7.05 25.28 -4.48
C LYS A 107 -6.10 26.07 -5.39
N LYS A 108 -4.80 26.19 -5.08
CA LYS A 108 -3.86 26.99 -5.87
C LYS A 108 -3.21 26.20 -7.00
N ASN A 109 -2.95 24.90 -6.78
CA ASN A 109 -2.34 24.06 -7.82
C ASN A 109 -3.34 23.66 -8.90
N GLY A 110 -4.61 23.40 -8.56
CA GLY A 110 -5.66 23.22 -9.58
C GLY A 110 -5.88 24.45 -10.46
N LEU A 111 -5.73 25.67 -9.91
CA LEU A 111 -5.78 26.90 -10.72
C LEU A 111 -4.52 27.09 -11.59
N ARG A 112 -3.34 26.70 -11.09
CA ARG A 112 -2.05 26.88 -11.78
C ARG A 112 -1.84 25.85 -12.90
N GLU A 113 -2.30 24.62 -12.70
CA GLU A 113 -2.28 23.57 -13.74
C GLU A 113 -3.27 23.90 -14.87
N ASN A 114 -4.47 24.37 -14.53
CA ASN A 114 -5.45 24.84 -15.53
C ASN A 114 -4.99 26.11 -16.28
N ALA A 115 -4.26 27.02 -15.62
CA ALA A 115 -3.67 28.18 -16.28
C ALA A 115 -2.56 27.79 -17.27
N LEU A 116 -1.68 26.85 -16.89
CA LEU A 116 -0.61 26.34 -17.77
C LEU A 116 -1.15 25.58 -18.99
N ILE A 117 -2.31 24.94 -18.89
CA ILE A 117 -2.99 24.30 -20.03
C ILE A 117 -3.61 25.36 -20.95
N SER A 118 -4.22 26.41 -20.41
CA SER A 118 -4.81 27.51 -21.19
C SER A 118 -3.77 28.33 -21.98
N GLU A 119 -2.53 28.46 -21.51
CA GLU A 119 -1.45 29.18 -22.20
C GLU A 119 -0.71 28.35 -23.24
N ARG A 120 -0.89 27.02 -23.23
CA ARG A 120 -0.35 26.12 -24.26
C ARG A 120 -1.25 25.99 -25.49
N TYR A 121 -2.50 26.47 -25.40
CA TYR A 121 -3.53 26.42 -26.45
C TYR A 121 -3.91 27.80 -27.02
N ARG A 122 -3.08 28.83 -26.78
CA ARG A 122 -3.15 30.14 -27.43
C ARG A 122 -1.90 30.33 -28.29
#